data_AF-A0A9D5JK15-F1
#
_entry.id   AF-A0A9D5JK15-F1
#
_cell.length_a   1.000
_cell.length_b   1.000
_cell.length_c   1.000
_cell.angle_alpha   90.00
_cell.angle_beta   90.00
_cell.angle_gamma   90.00
#
_symmetry.space_group_name_H-M   'P 1'
#
loop_
_entity.id
_entity.type
_entity.pdbx_description
1 polymer ?
#
loop_
_entity_poly.entity_id
_entity_poly.type
_entity_poly.pdbx_seq_one_letter_code
_entity_poly.pdbx_strand_id
1 'polypeptide(L)'
;MRVAMVGVGYVGLVSSACFADFGHDVICVDKDVKKIETLNAGDIPIYESGLKSLVAENVGAGRLRFTTDLPAAMEGAQAVFIAVGTPSRRGDGFADLSYVYAASREIAENMSGFTVIVTKSTVPVGTGDEVENIVRKVRPDGDFAVVSNPEFLREGAAINDFKRPDRVIVGTEDEPARTVMRNLYRPLYINETPMVFTTRRTSELIKYAANAFLATKITFINEMADLCESVGGNVQEVARGIGLDEQIGPAPHSAQSMV
;
A
#
# COMPACT_ATOMS: atom_id res chain seq x y z
N MET A 1 15.51 10.31 3.71
CA MET A 1 14.54 11.12 2.95
C MET A 1 13.37 11.46 3.86
N ARG A 2 12.70 12.58 3.64
CA ARG A 2 11.48 12.92 4.39
C ARG A 2 10.24 12.50 3.61
N VAL A 3 9.32 11.81 4.28
CA VAL A 3 8.10 11.23 3.71
C VAL A 3 6.90 11.67 4.55
N ALA A 4 5.86 12.20 3.89
CA ALA A 4 4.57 12.39 4.53
C ALA A 4 3.65 11.21 4.16
N MET A 5 2.96 10.63 5.14
CA MET A 5 1.99 9.54 4.92
C MET A 5 0.60 10.01 5.33
N VAL A 6 -0.32 10.12 4.36
CA VAL A 6 -1.72 10.46 4.62
C VAL A 6 -2.53 9.18 4.82
N GLY A 7 -3.03 8.99 6.04
CA GLY A 7 -3.78 7.84 6.52
C GLY A 7 -2.97 6.96 7.49
N VAL A 8 -3.53 6.71 8.67
CA VAL A 8 -2.94 5.79 9.69
C VAL A 8 -3.74 4.49 9.84
N GLY A 9 -4.41 4.06 8.77
CA GLY A 9 -4.96 2.71 8.68
C GLY A 9 -3.86 1.64 8.56
N TYR A 10 -4.27 0.39 8.36
CA TYR A 10 -3.35 -0.75 8.24
C TYR A 10 -2.16 -0.50 7.30
N VAL A 11 -2.47 -0.15 6.04
CA VAL A 11 -1.47 0.11 5.00
C VAL A 11 -0.56 1.28 5.36
N GLY A 12 -1.14 2.42 5.76
CA GLY A 12 -0.40 3.64 6.03
C GLY A 12 0.51 3.52 7.25
N LEU A 13 0.01 2.95 8.35
CA LEU A 13 0.77 2.80 9.58
C LEU A 13 1.92 1.80 9.44
N VAL A 14 1.66 0.61 8.86
CA VAL A 14 2.72 -0.39 8.64
C VAL A 14 3.77 0.15 7.68
N SER A 15 3.36 0.75 6.56
CA SER A 15 4.31 1.33 5.60
C SER A 15 5.18 2.41 6.25
N SER A 16 4.59 3.26 7.08
CA SER A 16 5.32 4.35 7.74
C SER A 16 6.33 3.84 8.77
N ALA A 17 5.93 2.87 9.59
CA ALA A 17 6.82 2.23 10.55
C ALA A 17 8.01 1.56 9.84
N CYS A 18 7.76 0.84 8.73
CA CYS A 18 8.81 0.20 7.94
C CYS A 18 9.71 1.20 7.21
N PHE A 19 9.17 2.30 6.65
CA PHE A 19 9.99 3.35 6.05
C PHE A 19 10.86 4.06 7.10
N ALA A 20 10.33 4.31 8.30
CA ALA A 20 11.11 4.90 9.38
C ALA A 20 12.25 3.95 9.82
N ASP A 21 11.96 2.65 9.86
CA ASP A 21 12.94 1.59 10.17
C ASP A 21 14.04 1.46 9.11
N PHE A 22 13.70 1.73 7.86
CA PHE A 22 14.65 1.89 6.75
C PHE A 22 15.52 3.16 6.86
N GLY A 23 15.29 3.99 7.87
CA GLY A 23 16.08 5.20 8.14
C GLY A 23 15.50 6.48 7.53
N HIS A 24 14.28 6.45 6.99
CA HIS A 24 13.60 7.65 6.51
C HIS A 24 13.01 8.45 7.68
N ASP A 25 12.83 9.76 7.48
CA ASP A 25 12.06 10.61 8.40
C ASP A 25 10.61 10.61 7.92
N VAL A 26 9.71 10.02 8.69
CA VAL A 26 8.32 9.78 8.29
C VAL A 26 7.37 10.51 9.23
N ILE A 27 6.48 11.31 8.66
CA ILE A 27 5.40 11.97 9.40
C ILE A 27 4.07 11.43 8.89
N CYS A 28 3.35 10.73 9.74
CA CYS A 28 2.01 10.25 9.46
C CYS A 28 0.96 11.31 9.81
N VAL A 29 -0.03 11.44 8.95
CA VAL A 29 -1.13 12.38 9.08
C VAL A 29 -2.46 11.64 8.99
N ASP A 30 -3.35 11.89 9.93
CA ASP A 30 -4.74 11.45 9.84
C ASP A 30 -5.66 12.54 10.40
N LYS A 31 -6.88 12.62 9.88
CA LYS A 31 -7.88 13.59 10.37
C LYS A 31 -8.53 13.12 11.68
N ASP A 32 -8.45 11.83 11.98
CA ASP A 32 -8.96 11.28 13.22
C ASP A 32 -8.00 11.60 14.38
N VAL A 33 -8.33 12.67 15.10
CA VAL A 33 -7.60 13.14 16.29
C VAL A 33 -7.40 12.02 17.31
N LYS A 34 -8.40 11.15 17.50
CA LYS A 34 -8.31 10.07 18.50
C LYS A 34 -7.28 9.02 18.10
N LYS A 35 -7.17 8.70 16.81
CA LYS A 35 -6.12 7.78 16.32
C LYS A 35 -4.73 8.38 16.53
N ILE A 36 -4.56 9.66 16.24
CA ILE A 36 -3.28 10.36 16.41
C ILE A 36 -2.91 10.44 17.89
N GLU A 37 -3.84 10.78 18.78
CA GLU A 37 -3.62 10.77 20.24
C GLU A 37 -3.24 9.37 20.75
N THR A 38 -3.93 8.33 20.28
CA THR A 38 -3.62 6.93 20.63
C THR A 38 -2.19 6.55 20.22
N LEU A 39 -1.80 6.89 18.99
CA LEU A 39 -0.46 6.63 18.46
C LEU A 39 0.62 7.41 19.22
N ASN A 40 0.37 8.68 19.54
CA ASN A 40 1.28 9.51 20.32
C ASN A 40 1.39 9.06 21.79
N ALA A 41 0.38 8.38 22.33
CA ALA A 41 0.44 7.71 23.63
C ALA A 41 1.21 6.37 23.60
N GLY A 42 1.66 5.91 22.42
CA GLY A 42 2.38 4.66 22.24
C GLY A 42 1.50 3.43 22.06
N ASP A 43 0.20 3.61 21.83
CA ASP A 43 -0.75 2.54 21.54
C ASP A 43 -1.05 2.44 20.04
N ILE A 44 -1.41 1.25 19.57
CA ILE A 44 -1.62 0.95 18.15
C ILE A 44 -3.11 0.67 17.90
N PRO A 45 -3.78 1.38 16.98
CA PRO A 45 -5.22 1.25 16.74
C PRO A 45 -5.59 0.02 15.88
N ILE A 46 -4.63 -0.82 15.52
CA ILE A 46 -4.76 -2.00 14.68
C ILE A 46 -3.96 -3.17 15.27
N TYR A 47 -4.31 -4.39 14.90
CA TYR A 47 -3.52 -5.57 15.26
C TYR A 47 -2.57 -5.94 14.13
N GLU A 48 -1.28 -5.93 14.42
CA GLU A 48 -0.23 -6.46 13.54
C GLU A 48 0.95 -6.90 14.41
N SER A 49 1.43 -8.13 14.20
CA SER A 49 2.48 -8.72 15.04
C SER A 49 3.77 -7.91 14.95
N GLY A 50 4.29 -7.44 16.09
CA GLY A 50 5.52 -6.65 16.18
C GLY A 50 5.38 -5.15 15.86
N LEU A 51 4.20 -4.68 15.43
CA LEU A 51 4.03 -3.28 15.02
C LEU A 51 4.23 -2.29 16.17
N LYS A 52 3.73 -2.60 17.37
CA LYS A 52 3.87 -1.72 18.55
C LYS A 52 5.34 -1.46 18.88
N SER A 53 6.18 -2.50 18.88
CA SER A 53 7.62 -2.35 19.13
C SER A 53 8.29 -1.55 18.02
N LEU A 54 8.00 -1.86 16.75
CA LEU A 54 8.58 -1.16 15.59
C LEU A 54 8.26 0.34 15.59
N VAL A 55 7.02 0.71 15.94
CA VAL A 55 6.59 2.10 16.08
C VAL A 55 7.32 2.76 17.25
N ALA A 56 7.34 2.13 18.43
CA ALA A 56 7.99 2.69 19.61
C ALA A 56 9.49 2.97 19.39
N GLU A 57 10.20 2.04 18.74
CA GLU A 57 11.62 2.21 18.40
C GLU A 57 11.85 3.40 17.47
N ASN A 58 11.04 3.55 16.43
CA ASN A 58 11.22 4.61 15.44
C ASN A 58 10.72 5.98 15.92
N VAL A 59 9.71 6.02 16.80
CA VAL A 59 9.32 7.23 17.54
C VAL A 59 10.44 7.64 18.49
N GLY A 60 10.98 6.70 19.27
CA GLY A 60 12.10 6.95 20.19
C GLY A 60 13.37 7.42 19.47
N ALA A 61 13.59 6.97 18.23
CA ALA A 61 14.68 7.42 17.39
C ALA A 61 14.40 8.75 16.64
N GLY A 62 13.22 9.35 16.81
CA GLY A 62 12.81 10.61 16.17
C GLY A 62 12.53 10.51 14.66
N ARG A 63 12.47 9.29 14.10
CA ARG A 63 12.25 9.04 12.67
C ARG A 63 10.79 8.84 12.29
N LEU A 64 9.91 8.63 13.27
CA LEU A 64 8.47 8.47 13.06
C LEU A 64 7.71 9.44 13.96
N ARG A 65 6.78 10.21 13.37
CA ARG A 65 5.92 11.16 14.09
C ARG A 65 4.48 11.08 13.58
N PHE A 66 3.53 11.40 14.45
CA PHE A 66 2.10 11.41 14.12
C PHE A 66 1.51 12.80 14.38
N THR A 67 0.74 13.31 13.43
CA THR A 67 0.10 14.64 13.53
C THR A 67 -1.25 14.65 12.81
N THR A 68 -2.06 15.66 13.09
CA THR A 68 -3.25 16.00 12.29
C THR A 68 -2.97 17.13 11.29
N ASP A 69 -1.77 17.73 11.35
CA ASP A 69 -1.34 18.86 10.53
C ASP A 69 -0.61 18.38 9.27
N LEU A 70 -1.33 18.35 8.14
CA LEU A 70 -0.77 18.01 6.84
C LEU A 70 0.31 18.99 6.35
N PRO A 71 0.10 20.33 6.36
CA PRO A 71 1.14 21.28 5.98
C PRO A 71 2.47 21.04 6.72
N ALA A 72 2.44 20.85 8.04
CA ALA A 72 3.65 20.59 8.83
C ALA A 72 4.32 19.25 8.46
N ALA A 73 3.53 18.22 8.15
CA ALA A 73 4.06 16.93 7.70
C ALA A 73 4.73 17.01 6.32
N MET A 74 4.21 17.87 5.43
CA MET A 74 4.70 18.05 4.07
C MET A 74 5.94 18.94 3.96
N GLU A 75 6.28 19.70 4.99
CA GLU A 75 7.45 20.58 4.98
C GLU A 75 8.75 19.79 4.65
N GLY A 76 9.35 20.07 3.49
CA GLY A 76 10.56 19.36 3.03
C GLY A 76 10.36 17.88 2.70
N ALA A 77 9.12 17.39 2.63
CA ALA A 77 8.81 16.03 2.20
C ALA A 77 9.10 15.87 0.70
N GLN A 78 9.84 14.82 0.35
CA GLN A 78 10.18 14.50 -1.04
C GLN A 78 9.13 13.60 -1.70
N ALA A 79 8.39 12.85 -0.88
CA ALA A 79 7.28 12.02 -1.31
C ALA A 79 6.13 12.15 -0.31
N VAL A 80 4.91 12.26 -0.83
CA VAL A 80 3.67 12.32 -0.05
C VAL A 80 2.78 11.16 -0.47
N PHE A 81 2.58 10.21 0.45
CA PHE A 81 1.81 9.00 0.22
C PHE A 81 0.34 9.20 0.57
N ILE A 82 -0.54 8.73 -0.30
CA ILE A 82 -1.98 8.61 -0.06
C ILE A 82 -2.30 7.15 0.24
N ALA A 83 -2.46 6.83 1.52
CA ALA A 83 -2.77 5.50 2.06
C ALA A 83 -4.08 5.49 2.87
N VAL A 84 -5.06 6.26 2.40
CA VAL A 84 -6.40 6.32 2.97
C VAL A 84 -7.26 5.13 2.50
N GLY A 85 -8.34 4.85 3.23
CA GLY A 85 -9.26 3.79 2.85
C GLY A 85 -10.03 4.11 1.57
N THR A 86 -10.30 3.08 0.78
CA THR A 86 -11.17 3.11 -0.41
C THR A 86 -12.29 2.08 -0.25
N PRO A 87 -13.19 2.26 0.74
CA PRO A 87 -14.25 1.30 1.01
C PRO A 87 -15.19 1.18 -0.18
N SER A 88 -15.91 0.06 -0.29
CA SER A 88 -16.98 -0.07 -1.28
C SER A 88 -18.11 0.91 -0.97
N ARG A 89 -18.54 1.66 -1.98
CA ARG A 89 -19.69 2.54 -1.91
C ARG A 89 -20.96 1.71 -1.69
N ARG A 90 -21.80 2.20 -0.79
CA ARG A 90 -23.12 1.60 -0.54
C ARG A 90 -23.99 1.71 -1.80
N GLY A 91 -24.50 0.58 -2.28
CA GLY A 91 -25.47 0.51 -3.37
C GLY A 91 -24.94 -0.18 -4.63
N ASP A 92 -23.78 0.25 -5.13
CA ASP A 92 -23.25 -0.22 -6.42
C ASP A 92 -21.88 -0.90 -6.34
N GLY A 93 -21.26 -0.94 -5.16
CA GLY A 93 -20.03 -1.69 -4.91
C GLY A 93 -18.75 -1.06 -5.48
N PHE A 94 -18.84 0.09 -6.16
CA PHE A 94 -17.68 0.80 -6.66
C PHE A 94 -16.81 1.33 -5.51
N ALA A 95 -15.50 1.47 -5.74
CA ALA A 95 -14.61 2.06 -4.73
C ALA A 95 -15.00 3.52 -4.45
N ASP A 96 -15.11 3.89 -3.18
CA ASP A 96 -15.25 5.28 -2.74
C ASP A 96 -13.89 5.98 -2.77
N LEU A 97 -13.72 6.88 -3.74
CA LEU A 97 -12.50 7.64 -3.96
C LEU A 97 -12.52 9.03 -3.32
N SER A 98 -13.59 9.38 -2.59
CA SER A 98 -13.73 10.70 -1.97
C SER A 98 -12.55 11.06 -1.05
N TYR A 99 -12.06 10.09 -0.27
CA TYR A 99 -10.91 10.26 0.61
C TYR A 99 -9.61 10.51 -0.16
N VAL A 100 -9.39 9.76 -1.25
CA VAL A 100 -8.21 9.93 -2.12
C VAL A 100 -8.24 11.31 -2.76
N TYR A 101 -9.37 11.73 -3.32
CA TYR A 101 -9.52 13.02 -3.98
C TYR A 101 -9.41 14.21 -3.01
N ALA A 102 -9.96 14.07 -1.79
CA ALA A 102 -9.80 15.07 -0.73
C ALA A 102 -8.31 15.22 -0.34
N ALA A 103 -7.62 14.09 -0.09
CA ALA A 103 -6.19 14.10 0.20
C ALA A 103 -5.38 14.75 -0.94
N SER A 104 -5.66 14.42 -2.20
CA SER A 104 -4.99 15.03 -3.36
C SER A 104 -5.18 16.54 -3.44
N ARG A 105 -6.37 17.06 -3.11
CA ARG A 105 -6.63 18.50 -3.06
C ARG A 105 -5.83 19.18 -1.95
N GLU A 106 -5.86 18.63 -0.73
CA GLU A 106 -5.13 19.20 0.41
C GLU A 106 -3.61 19.15 0.21
N ILE A 107 -3.10 18.07 -0.38
CA ILE A 107 -1.69 17.97 -0.80
C ILE A 107 -1.36 19.08 -1.80
N ALA A 108 -2.22 19.31 -2.79
CA ALA A 108 -1.99 20.38 -3.76
C ALA A 108 -1.97 21.76 -3.08
N GLU A 109 -2.92 22.06 -2.20
CA GLU A 109 -2.97 23.34 -1.46
C GLU A 109 -1.68 23.62 -0.67
N ASN A 110 -1.01 22.57 -0.19
CA ASN A 110 0.16 22.69 0.69
C ASN A 110 1.51 22.36 0.02
N MET A 111 1.52 22.04 -1.29
CA MET A 111 2.78 21.68 -1.95
C MET A 111 3.73 22.88 -2.06
N SER A 112 5.02 22.57 -1.95
CA SER A 112 6.13 23.50 -2.17
C SER A 112 7.29 22.76 -2.84
N GLY A 113 7.83 23.32 -3.93
CA GLY A 113 8.86 22.64 -4.73
C GLY A 113 8.36 21.35 -5.38
N PHE A 114 9.30 20.60 -5.98
CA PHE A 114 8.96 19.34 -6.65
C PHE A 114 8.45 18.29 -5.65
N THR A 115 7.22 17.84 -5.83
CA THR A 115 6.56 16.88 -4.93
C THR A 115 6.18 15.59 -5.66
N VAL A 116 6.60 14.43 -5.14
CA VAL A 116 6.14 13.13 -5.64
C VAL A 116 4.92 12.66 -4.86
N ILE A 117 3.76 12.65 -5.50
CA ILE A 117 2.49 12.25 -4.90
C ILE A 117 2.24 10.77 -5.19
N VAL A 118 2.27 9.93 -4.16
CA VAL A 118 2.27 8.47 -4.31
C VAL A 118 0.93 7.89 -3.84
N THR A 119 0.13 7.36 -4.76
CA THR A 119 -1.09 6.63 -4.41
C THR A 119 -0.74 5.19 -4.04
N LYS A 120 -0.88 4.86 -2.75
CA LYS A 120 -0.72 3.51 -2.21
C LYS A 120 -2.06 2.83 -1.93
N SER A 121 -3.11 3.63 -1.75
CA SER A 121 -4.50 3.19 -1.66
C SER A 121 -4.87 2.31 -2.87
N THR A 122 -5.71 1.29 -2.68
CA THR A 122 -6.17 0.43 -3.79
C THR A 122 -7.24 1.18 -4.59
N VAL A 123 -6.88 1.64 -5.79
CA VAL A 123 -7.72 2.51 -6.60
C VAL A 123 -7.98 1.94 -8.00
N PRO A 124 -9.18 2.09 -8.58
CA PRO A 124 -9.46 1.68 -9.95
C PRO A 124 -8.51 2.31 -10.98
N VAL A 125 -8.34 1.64 -12.12
CA VAL A 125 -7.50 2.13 -13.22
C VAL A 125 -7.98 3.51 -13.69
N GLY A 126 -7.04 4.44 -13.83
CA GLY A 126 -7.30 5.82 -14.23
C GLY A 126 -7.40 6.79 -13.05
N THR A 127 -7.43 6.30 -11.81
CA THR A 127 -7.50 7.18 -10.62
C THR A 127 -6.27 8.09 -10.52
N GLY A 128 -5.08 7.61 -10.89
CA GLY A 128 -3.88 8.43 -10.96
C GLY A 128 -3.98 9.62 -11.93
N ASP A 129 -4.74 9.48 -13.02
CA ASP A 129 -5.01 10.58 -13.96
C ASP A 129 -5.95 11.61 -13.32
N GLU A 130 -6.95 11.16 -12.58
CA GLU A 130 -7.85 12.05 -11.82
C GLU A 130 -7.13 12.78 -10.68
N VAL A 131 -6.24 12.09 -9.96
CA VAL A 131 -5.37 12.71 -8.95
C VAL A 131 -4.52 13.81 -9.58
N GLU A 132 -3.88 13.54 -10.71
CA GLU A 132 -3.11 14.56 -11.44
C GLU A 132 -3.99 15.73 -11.87
N ASN A 133 -5.17 15.48 -12.42
CA ASN A 133 -6.11 16.51 -12.83
C ASN A 133 -6.56 17.39 -11.64
N ILE A 134 -6.83 16.80 -10.48
CA ILE A 134 -7.20 17.53 -9.26
C ILE A 134 -6.04 18.43 -8.83
N VAL A 135 -4.83 17.86 -8.75
CA VAL A 135 -3.65 18.60 -8.30
C VAL A 135 -3.33 19.75 -9.26
N ARG A 136 -3.36 19.52 -10.57
CA ARG A 136 -3.11 20.54 -11.61
C ARG A 136 -4.14 21.66 -11.59
N LYS A 137 -5.41 21.36 -11.29
CA LYS A 137 -6.47 22.38 -11.15
C LYS A 137 -6.26 23.28 -9.94
N VAL A 138 -5.79 22.71 -8.84
CA VAL A 138 -5.59 23.43 -7.56
C VAL A 138 -4.27 24.20 -7.57
N ARG A 139 -3.21 23.63 -8.16
CA ARG A 139 -1.88 24.26 -8.32
C ARG A 139 -1.40 24.15 -9.77
N PRO A 140 -1.87 25.03 -10.66
CA PRO A 140 -1.45 25.05 -12.06
C PRO A 140 0.05 25.29 -12.25
N ASP A 141 0.67 26.00 -11.31
CA ASP A 141 2.09 26.33 -11.23
C ASP A 141 2.92 25.29 -10.45
N GLY A 142 2.26 24.25 -9.91
CA GLY A 142 2.92 23.22 -9.11
C GLY A 142 3.81 22.30 -9.94
N ASP A 143 5.01 22.04 -9.43
CA ASP A 143 5.93 21.04 -9.96
C ASP A 143 5.74 19.72 -9.19
N PHE A 144 5.25 18.69 -9.87
CA PHE A 144 4.90 17.43 -9.22
C PHE A 144 4.84 16.27 -10.20
N ALA A 145 4.96 15.06 -9.65
CA ALA A 145 4.69 13.82 -10.35
C ALA A 145 3.72 12.97 -9.53
N VAL A 146 2.78 12.30 -10.21
CA VAL A 146 1.87 11.33 -9.58
C VAL A 146 2.37 9.93 -9.86
N VAL A 147 2.44 9.11 -8.82
CA VAL A 147 2.95 7.75 -8.85
C VAL A 147 1.90 6.79 -8.31
N SER A 148 1.70 5.66 -8.98
CA SER A 148 0.98 4.52 -8.42
C SER A 148 1.99 3.58 -7.75
N ASN A 149 1.82 3.27 -6.47
CA ASN A 149 2.65 2.30 -5.75
C ASN A 149 1.76 1.40 -4.88
N PRO A 150 1.05 0.44 -5.49
CA PRO A 150 0.14 -0.42 -4.77
C PRO A 150 0.85 -1.21 -3.69
N GLU A 151 0.08 -1.65 -2.71
CA GLU A 151 0.54 -2.53 -1.62
C GLU A 151 0.11 -3.98 -1.90
N PHE A 152 0.81 -4.95 -1.32
CA PHE A 152 0.47 -6.38 -1.42
C PHE A 152 0.60 -7.05 -0.04
N LEU A 153 0.23 -6.32 1.01
CA LEU A 153 0.43 -6.70 2.39
C LEU A 153 -0.73 -7.59 2.85
N ARG A 154 -0.44 -8.67 3.56
CA ARG A 154 -1.46 -9.51 4.21
C ARG A 154 -1.66 -9.08 5.65
N GLU A 155 -2.92 -9.06 6.10
CA GLU A 155 -3.25 -8.86 7.51
C GLU A 155 -2.59 -9.92 8.40
N GLY A 156 -1.87 -9.50 9.45
CA GLY A 156 -1.15 -10.38 10.36
C GLY A 156 0.29 -10.71 9.95
N ALA A 157 0.73 -10.30 8.75
CA ALA A 157 2.07 -10.52 8.23
C ALA A 157 2.66 -9.32 7.47
N ALA A 158 2.03 -8.14 7.52
CA ALA A 158 2.42 -7.01 6.69
C ALA A 158 3.81 -6.47 6.98
N ILE A 159 4.31 -6.55 8.21
CA ILE A 159 5.69 -6.10 8.46
C ILE A 159 6.68 -6.96 7.66
N ASN A 160 6.48 -8.28 7.66
CA ASN A 160 7.32 -9.18 6.89
C ASN A 160 7.12 -8.98 5.39
N ASP A 161 5.86 -8.90 4.92
CA ASP A 161 5.55 -8.67 3.51
C ASP A 161 6.13 -7.33 3.01
N PHE A 162 6.20 -6.30 3.85
CA PHE A 162 6.80 -5.02 3.48
C PHE A 162 8.33 -5.06 3.46
N LYS A 163 8.95 -5.72 4.45
CA LYS A 163 10.42 -5.78 4.57
C LYS A 163 11.07 -6.80 3.63
N ARG A 164 10.30 -7.80 3.18
CA ARG A 164 10.73 -8.85 2.25
C ARG A 164 9.64 -9.12 1.21
N PRO A 165 9.28 -8.11 0.39
CA PRO A 165 8.25 -8.31 -0.62
C PRO A 165 8.80 -9.14 -1.78
N ASP A 166 7.93 -9.92 -2.43
CA ASP A 166 8.30 -10.62 -3.67
C ASP A 166 8.70 -9.63 -4.78
N ARG A 167 8.12 -8.42 -4.75
CA ARG A 167 8.33 -7.33 -5.70
C ARG A 167 7.79 -6.00 -5.17
N VAL A 168 8.34 -4.89 -5.66
CA VAL A 168 7.77 -3.55 -5.51
C VAL A 168 7.30 -3.05 -6.88
N ILE A 169 6.02 -2.70 -7.01
CA ILE A 169 5.46 -2.14 -8.25
C ILE A 169 5.43 -0.62 -8.15
N VAL A 170 5.95 0.06 -9.18
CA VAL A 170 5.95 1.53 -9.26
C VAL A 170 5.48 1.98 -10.64
N GLY A 171 4.28 2.53 -10.70
CA GLY A 171 3.69 3.12 -11.89
C GLY A 171 4.05 4.59 -12.02
N THR A 172 5.01 4.91 -12.88
CA THR A 172 5.34 6.28 -13.32
C THR A 172 6.26 6.27 -14.55
N GLU A 173 6.06 7.27 -15.41
CA GLU A 173 6.90 7.55 -16.58
C GLU A 173 7.84 8.74 -16.35
N ASP A 174 7.72 9.42 -15.20
CA ASP A 174 8.55 10.56 -14.81
C ASP A 174 9.88 10.09 -14.16
N GLU A 175 11.02 10.40 -14.79
CA GLU A 175 12.34 9.96 -14.30
C GLU A 175 12.78 10.58 -12.95
N PRO A 176 12.52 11.87 -12.67
CA PRO A 176 12.70 12.42 -11.32
C PRO A 176 11.94 11.62 -10.25
N ALA A 177 10.66 11.29 -10.49
CA ALA A 177 9.88 10.45 -9.59
C ALA A 177 10.44 9.03 -9.47
N ARG A 178 10.90 8.40 -10.56
CA ARG A 178 11.58 7.09 -10.49
C ARG A 178 12.80 7.13 -9.59
N THR A 179 13.57 8.21 -9.65
CA THR A 179 14.76 8.39 -8.80
C THR A 179 14.38 8.53 -7.32
N VAL A 180 13.34 9.30 -7.01
CA VAL A 180 12.79 9.40 -5.64
C VAL A 180 12.34 8.02 -5.13
N MET A 181 11.59 7.27 -5.94
CA MET A 181 11.10 5.93 -5.55
C MET A 181 12.23 4.89 -5.41
N ARG A 182 13.27 4.94 -6.27
CA ARG A 182 14.49 4.11 -6.12
C ARG A 182 15.19 4.39 -4.79
N ASN A 183 15.34 5.66 -4.43
CA ASN A 183 16.01 6.05 -3.20
C ASN A 183 15.19 5.66 -1.95
N LEU A 184 13.86 5.75 -2.03
CA LEU A 184 12.96 5.34 -0.95
C LEU A 184 13.03 3.83 -0.68
N TYR A 185 13.09 3.02 -1.74
CA TYR A 185 13.13 1.56 -1.61
C TYR A 185 14.55 0.97 -1.61
N ARG A 186 15.59 1.81 -1.65
CA ARG A 186 17.00 1.37 -1.70
C ARG A 186 17.36 0.33 -0.62
N PRO A 187 16.86 0.39 0.62
CA PRO A 187 17.18 -0.62 1.63
C PRO A 187 16.73 -2.05 1.27
N LEU A 188 15.72 -2.21 0.41
CA LEU A 188 15.28 -3.52 -0.08
C LEU A 188 16.24 -4.14 -1.11
N TYR A 189 17.18 -3.36 -1.66
CA TYR A 189 18.18 -3.87 -2.61
C TYR A 189 19.05 -4.98 -2.01
N ILE A 190 19.26 -4.97 -0.69
CA ILE A 190 20.00 -6.02 0.03
C ILE A 190 19.34 -7.40 -0.15
N ASN A 191 18.01 -7.45 -0.31
CA ASN A 191 17.26 -8.68 -0.50
C ASN A 191 17.05 -9.02 -1.99
N GLU A 192 17.72 -8.31 -2.91
CA GLU A 192 17.53 -8.44 -4.36
C GLU A 192 16.07 -8.30 -4.81
N THR A 193 15.25 -7.61 -4.00
CA THR A 193 13.82 -7.43 -4.28
C THR A 193 13.64 -6.73 -5.64
N PRO A 194 12.95 -7.36 -6.61
CA PRO A 194 12.67 -6.75 -7.90
C PRO A 194 11.79 -5.50 -7.74
N MET A 195 12.23 -4.39 -8.30
CA MET A 195 11.39 -3.19 -8.45
C MET A 195 10.98 -3.02 -9.91
N VAL A 196 9.68 -3.12 -10.16
CA VAL A 196 9.09 -3.08 -11.50
C VAL A 196 8.54 -1.69 -11.77
N PHE A 197 9.19 -0.96 -12.68
CA PHE A 197 8.69 0.30 -13.19
C PHE A 197 7.76 0.07 -14.39
N THR A 198 6.60 0.70 -14.37
CA THR A 198 5.60 0.62 -15.45
C THR A 198 4.78 1.91 -15.53
N THR A 199 3.73 1.96 -16.35
CA THR A 199 2.81 3.10 -16.40
C THR A 199 1.89 3.11 -15.17
N ARG A 200 1.32 4.27 -14.82
CA ARG A 200 0.38 4.38 -13.69
C ARG A 200 -0.80 3.40 -13.81
N ARG A 201 -1.45 3.40 -14.98
CA ARG A 201 -2.61 2.55 -15.27
C ARG A 201 -2.28 1.06 -15.17
N THR A 202 -1.11 0.64 -15.66
CA THR A 202 -0.67 -0.75 -15.54
C THR A 202 -0.41 -1.13 -14.08
N SER A 203 0.22 -0.25 -13.30
CA SER A 203 0.44 -0.47 -11.86
C SER A 203 -0.87 -0.60 -11.08
N GLU A 204 -1.86 0.26 -11.34
CA GLU A 204 -3.21 0.16 -10.76
C GLU A 204 -3.87 -1.17 -11.13
N LEU A 205 -3.77 -1.58 -12.41
CA LEU A 205 -4.35 -2.83 -12.88
C LEU A 205 -3.67 -4.06 -12.26
N ILE A 206 -2.34 -4.04 -12.07
CA ILE A 206 -1.60 -5.15 -11.44
C ILE A 206 -2.17 -5.47 -10.06
N LYS A 207 -2.55 -4.46 -9.27
CA LYS A 207 -3.15 -4.68 -7.94
C LYS A 207 -4.47 -5.45 -8.04
N TYR A 208 -5.37 -5.00 -8.92
CA TYR A 208 -6.66 -5.68 -9.11
C TYR A 208 -6.49 -7.07 -9.70
N ALA A 209 -5.63 -7.23 -10.71
CA ALA A 209 -5.35 -8.51 -11.34
C ALA A 209 -4.78 -9.52 -10.32
N ALA A 210 -3.84 -9.11 -9.47
CA ALA A 210 -3.26 -9.97 -8.44
C ALA A 210 -4.32 -10.43 -7.43
N ASN A 211 -5.11 -9.50 -6.88
CA ASN A 211 -6.14 -9.84 -5.90
C ASN A 211 -7.26 -10.71 -6.53
N ALA A 212 -7.71 -10.37 -7.74
CA ALA A 212 -8.72 -11.14 -8.46
C ALA A 212 -8.22 -12.56 -8.78
N PHE A 213 -6.96 -12.71 -9.22
CA PHE A 213 -6.39 -14.02 -9.51
C PHE A 213 -6.26 -14.90 -8.25
N LEU A 214 -5.86 -14.31 -7.11
CA LEU A 214 -5.85 -15.02 -5.82
C LEU A 214 -7.26 -15.48 -5.42
N ALA A 215 -8.27 -14.61 -5.57
CA ALA A 215 -9.65 -14.99 -5.33
C ALA A 215 -10.11 -16.13 -6.25
N THR A 216 -9.77 -16.07 -7.55
CA THR A 216 -10.07 -17.14 -8.51
C THR A 216 -9.44 -18.48 -8.10
N LYS A 217 -8.18 -18.50 -7.65
CA LYS A 217 -7.53 -19.74 -7.18
C LYS A 217 -8.26 -20.35 -5.98
N ILE A 218 -8.71 -19.51 -5.05
CA ILE A 218 -9.46 -19.94 -3.86
C ILE A 218 -10.83 -20.47 -4.26
N THR A 219 -11.59 -19.72 -5.06
CA THR A 219 -12.91 -20.17 -5.53
C THR A 219 -12.80 -21.47 -6.33
N PHE A 220 -11.80 -21.59 -7.20
CA PHE A 220 -11.58 -22.80 -7.99
C PHE A 220 -11.34 -24.02 -7.09
N ILE A 221 -10.48 -23.91 -6.06
CA ILE A 221 -10.21 -25.05 -5.19
C ILE A 221 -11.40 -25.40 -4.30
N ASN A 222 -12.22 -24.40 -3.91
CA ASN A 222 -13.46 -24.65 -3.17
C ASN A 222 -14.48 -25.42 -4.02
N GLU A 223 -14.68 -25.06 -5.28
CA GLU A 223 -15.54 -25.81 -6.21
C GLU A 223 -15.03 -27.25 -6.42
N MET A 224 -13.71 -27.45 -6.45
CA MET A 224 -13.12 -28.79 -6.49
C MET A 224 -13.34 -29.57 -5.18
N ALA A 225 -13.43 -28.89 -4.04
CA ALA A 225 -13.76 -29.52 -2.76
C ALA A 225 -15.18 -30.09 -2.79
N ASP A 226 -16.16 -29.29 -3.22
CA ASP A 226 -17.56 -29.72 -3.35
C ASP A 226 -17.72 -30.90 -4.31
N LEU A 227 -16.96 -30.88 -5.42
CA LEU A 227 -16.93 -32.01 -6.35
C LEU A 227 -16.28 -33.26 -5.70
N CYS A 228 -15.17 -33.08 -4.98
CA CYS A 228 -14.50 -34.17 -4.26
C CYS A 228 -15.45 -34.86 -3.27
N GLU A 229 -16.25 -34.09 -2.52
CA GLU A 229 -17.27 -34.65 -1.61
C GLU A 229 -18.29 -35.53 -2.35
N SER A 230 -18.69 -35.11 -3.55
CA SER A 230 -19.68 -35.83 -4.37
C SER A 230 -19.15 -37.11 -5.02
N VAL A 231 -17.83 -37.19 -5.28
CA VAL A 231 -17.21 -38.32 -6.01
C VAL A 231 -16.27 -39.18 -5.15
N GLY A 232 -16.10 -38.84 -3.87
CA GLY A 232 -15.19 -39.53 -2.94
C GLY A 232 -13.70 -39.18 -3.15
N GLY A 233 -13.42 -37.98 -3.67
CA GLY A 233 -12.07 -37.45 -3.84
C GLY A 233 -11.52 -36.76 -2.59
N ASN A 234 -10.20 -36.54 -2.54
CA ASN A 234 -9.53 -35.77 -1.49
C ASN A 234 -8.99 -34.45 -2.05
N VAL A 235 -9.60 -33.32 -1.67
CA VAL A 235 -9.22 -32.00 -2.20
C VAL A 235 -7.77 -31.61 -1.85
N GLN A 236 -7.23 -32.10 -0.73
CA GLN A 236 -5.83 -31.83 -0.36
C GLN A 236 -4.85 -32.54 -1.31
N GLU A 237 -5.18 -33.76 -1.73
CA GLU A 237 -4.39 -34.50 -2.72
C GLU A 237 -4.52 -33.87 -4.10
N VAL A 238 -5.71 -33.38 -4.48
CA VAL A 238 -5.92 -32.63 -5.72
C VAL A 238 -5.11 -31.33 -5.72
N ALA A 239 -5.22 -30.52 -4.67
CA ALA A 239 -4.49 -29.26 -4.53
C ALA A 239 -2.97 -29.48 -4.59
N ARG A 240 -2.47 -30.53 -3.91
CA ARG A 240 -1.06 -30.93 -3.98
C ARG A 240 -0.68 -31.39 -5.39
N GLY A 241 -1.50 -32.23 -6.02
CA GLY A 241 -1.25 -32.80 -7.35
C GLY A 241 -1.09 -31.72 -8.42
N ILE A 242 -2.02 -30.76 -8.47
CA ILE A 242 -1.95 -29.66 -9.44
C ILE A 242 -0.89 -28.61 -9.05
N GLY A 243 -0.64 -28.41 -7.76
CA GLY A 243 0.33 -27.42 -7.27
C GLY A 243 1.80 -27.79 -7.48
N LEU A 244 2.08 -29.05 -7.83
CA LEU A 244 3.41 -29.51 -8.25
C LEU A 244 3.76 -29.08 -9.68
N ASP A 245 2.79 -28.64 -10.48
CA ASP A 245 3.02 -28.07 -11.80
C ASP A 245 3.50 -26.61 -11.68
N GLU A 246 4.70 -26.34 -12.19
CA GLU A 246 5.33 -25.01 -12.15
C GLU A 246 4.50 -23.92 -12.87
N GLN A 247 3.64 -24.29 -13.83
CA GLN A 247 2.76 -23.35 -14.53
C GLN A 247 1.61 -22.84 -13.63
N ILE A 248 1.21 -23.63 -12.64
CA ILE A 248 0.12 -23.30 -11.69
C ILE A 248 0.69 -22.67 -10.41
N GLY A 249 1.85 -23.18 -10.00
CA GLY A 249 2.49 -22.84 -8.74
C GLY A 249 1.74 -23.37 -7.51
N PRO A 250 2.36 -23.29 -6.33
CA PRO A 250 1.77 -23.84 -5.11
C PRO A 250 0.42 -23.18 -4.77
N ALA A 251 -0.39 -23.88 -3.97
CA ALA A 251 -1.63 -23.33 -3.44
C ALA A 251 -1.32 -22.09 -2.59
N PRO A 252 -2.21 -21.07 -2.57
CA PRO A 252 -2.03 -19.92 -1.67
C PRO A 252 -1.92 -20.42 -0.22
N HIS A 253 -1.04 -19.84 0.59
CA HIS A 253 -0.86 -20.23 2.00
C HIS A 253 -2.17 -20.23 2.81
N SER A 254 -3.18 -19.46 2.41
CA SER A 254 -4.50 -19.42 3.05
C SER A 254 -5.41 -20.61 2.74
N ALA A 255 -5.15 -21.37 1.68
CA ALA A 255 -5.90 -22.59 1.35
C ALA A 255 -5.48 -23.79 2.21
N GLN A 256 -4.28 -23.75 2.80
CA GLN A 256 -3.82 -24.77 3.74
C GLN A 256 -4.45 -24.65 5.14
N SER A 257 -5.05 -23.50 5.47
CA SER A 257 -5.67 -23.24 6.78
C SER A 257 -7.20 -23.21 6.74
N MET A 258 -7.82 -23.45 5.58
CA MET A 258 -9.28 -23.40 5.39
C MET A 258 -9.88 -24.76 4.99
N VAL A 259 -9.11 -25.84 5.10
CA VAL A 259 -9.59 -27.23 4.95
C VAL A 259 -9.11 -28.05 6.12
#